data_AF-A0A2Z6ZYU0-F1
#
_entry.id   AF-A0A2Z6ZYU0-F1
#
_cell.length_a   1.000
_cell.length_b   1.000
_cell.length_c   1.000
_cell.angle_alpha   90.00
_cell.angle_beta   90.00
_cell.angle_gamma   90.00
#
_symmetry.space_group_name_H-M   'P 1'
#
loop_
_entity.id
_entity.type
_entity.pdbx_description
1 polymer ?
#
loop_
_entity_poly.entity_id
_entity_poly.type
_entity_poly.pdbx_seq_one_letter_code
_entity_poly.pdbx_strand_id
1 'polypeptide(L)'
;MWRSPNGTIRNVLDGTVFREPILCQNIPRTVPGWTKPICIGRHAFGDQYRATDTVIREPGKLKLVFVPENGDEPIELDVHDFKGPGVALAILFEHLLNHHLQWPWGKSGLYLSTKNTILKKYDGRFKDIFQEVYEENI
;
A
#
# COMPACT_ATOMS: atom_id res chain seq x y z
N MET A 1 -21.60 6.69 -6.18
CA MET A 1 -21.15 5.99 -4.96
C MET A 1 -20.20 6.93 -4.22
N TRP A 2 -20.42 7.21 -2.94
CA TRP A 2 -19.55 8.11 -2.17
C TRP A 2 -18.24 7.42 -1.78
N ARG A 3 -17.14 8.17 -1.69
CA ARG A 3 -15.86 7.65 -1.19
C ARG A 3 -15.97 7.33 0.30
N SER A 4 -15.19 6.37 0.76
CA SER A 4 -15.13 5.98 2.18
C SER A 4 -14.67 7.16 3.05
N PRO A 5 -15.41 7.55 4.11
CA PRO A 5 -15.00 8.63 5.01
C PRO A 5 -13.64 8.38 5.65
N ASN A 6 -13.35 7.12 6.02
CA ASN A 6 -12.06 6.71 6.56
C ASN A 6 -10.92 6.93 5.56
N GLY A 7 -11.15 6.58 4.29
CA GLY A 7 -10.17 6.79 3.23
C GLY A 7 -9.92 8.28 2.98
N THR A 8 -10.99 9.08 2.96
CA THR A 8 -10.89 10.54 2.81
C THR A 8 -10.03 11.17 3.90
N ILE A 9 -10.30 10.85 5.18
CA ILE A 9 -9.52 11.40 6.31
C ILE A 9 -8.06 10.96 6.25
N ARG A 10 -7.80 9.66 6.03
CA ARG A 10 -6.44 9.11 5.98
C ARG A 10 -5.62 9.67 4.83
N ASN A 11 -6.23 9.92 3.68
CA ASN A 11 -5.54 10.52 2.55
C ASN A 11 -5.10 11.97 2.84
N VAL A 12 -5.78 12.68 3.75
CA VAL A 12 -5.41 14.04 4.18
C VAL A 12 -4.36 14.02 5.29
N LEU A 13 -4.54 13.15 6.28
CA LEU A 13 -3.65 13.09 7.44
C LEU A 13 -2.36 12.32 7.18
N ASP A 14 -2.41 11.40 6.22
CA ASP A 14 -1.39 10.39 6.00
C ASP A 14 -1.08 9.54 7.26
N GLY A 15 -0.13 8.62 7.15
CA GLY A 15 0.48 7.92 8.28
C GLY A 15 0.12 6.43 8.41
N THR A 16 0.36 5.91 9.61
CA THR A 16 0.20 4.48 9.91
C THR A 16 -0.88 4.27 10.97
N VAL A 17 -1.85 3.40 10.67
CA VAL A 17 -2.87 2.98 11.64
C VAL A 17 -2.37 1.74 12.37
N PHE A 18 -2.05 1.90 13.65
CA PHE A 18 -1.68 0.77 14.52
C PHE A 18 -2.91 0.11 15.12
N ARG A 19 -2.93 -1.23 15.10
CA ARG A 19 -4.00 -2.04 15.68
C ARG A 19 -3.40 -3.14 16.53
N GLU A 20 -3.71 -3.13 17.82
CA GLU A 20 -3.28 -4.12 18.79
C GLU A 20 -4.48 -4.66 19.57
N PRO A 21 -4.53 -5.95 19.91
CA PRO A 21 -5.62 -6.49 20.72
C PRO A 21 -5.55 -6.01 22.17
N ILE A 22 -6.72 -5.79 22.77
CA ILE A 22 -6.87 -5.71 24.22
C ILE A 22 -7.06 -7.13 24.74
N LEU A 23 -6.11 -7.63 25.54
CA LEU A 23 -6.11 -9.01 26.03
C LEU A 23 -6.85 -9.12 27.37
N CYS A 24 -7.85 -10.00 27.43
CA CYS A 24 -8.58 -10.36 28.64
C CYS A 24 -8.15 -11.74 29.12
N GLN A 25 -7.81 -11.86 30.41
CA GLN A 25 -7.32 -13.13 30.98
C GLN A 25 -8.32 -14.29 30.89
N ASN A 26 -9.61 -13.97 30.88
CA ASN A 26 -10.72 -14.93 30.86
C ASN A 26 -11.27 -15.23 29.46
N ILE A 27 -10.70 -14.66 28.40
CA ILE A 27 -11.17 -14.88 27.02
C ILE A 27 -10.15 -15.77 26.29
N PRO A 28 -10.52 -17.00 25.88
CA PRO A 28 -9.63 -17.85 25.12
C PRO A 28 -9.37 -17.28 23.72
N ARG A 29 -8.17 -17.52 23.20
CA ARG A 29 -7.75 -17.07 21.86
C ARG A 29 -8.04 -18.15 20.83
N THR A 30 -8.44 -17.74 19.62
CA THR A 30 -8.68 -18.66 18.49
C THR A 30 -7.44 -19.43 18.08
N VAL A 31 -6.26 -18.81 18.16
CA VAL A 31 -4.97 -19.44 17.93
C VAL A 31 -4.26 -19.61 19.27
N PRO A 32 -4.22 -20.83 19.87
CA PRO A 32 -3.71 -21.01 21.23
C PRO A 32 -2.24 -20.63 21.42
N GLY A 33 -1.42 -20.78 20.38
CA GLY A 33 0.00 -20.43 20.40
C GLY A 33 0.30 -18.93 20.43
N TRP A 34 -0.69 -18.07 20.22
CA TRP A 34 -0.51 -16.62 20.27
C TRP A 34 -0.52 -16.11 21.71
N THR A 35 0.61 -16.32 22.40
CA THR A 35 0.76 -15.96 23.81
C THR A 35 1.06 -14.48 24.05
N LYS A 36 1.57 -13.77 23.03
CA LYS A 36 1.88 -12.32 23.04
C LYS A 36 0.99 -11.56 22.05
N PRO A 37 0.71 -10.27 22.28
CA PRO A 37 -0.04 -9.46 21.31
C PRO A 37 0.75 -9.30 20.00
N ILE A 38 0.02 -9.15 18.90
CA ILE A 38 0.56 -8.80 17.59
C ILE A 38 -0.05 -7.45 17.23
N CYS A 39 0.81 -6.44 17.05
CA CYS A 39 0.39 -5.14 16.55
C CYS A 39 0.57 -5.08 15.04
N ILE A 40 -0.47 -4.63 14.33
CA ILE A 40 -0.43 -4.42 12.88
C ILE A 40 -0.32 -2.92 12.62
N GLY A 41 0.82 -2.51 12.08
CA GLY A 41 0.99 -1.19 11.47
C GLY A 41 0.47 -1.24 10.03
N ARG A 42 -0.64 -0.55 9.77
CA ARG A 42 -1.24 -0.50 8.44
C ARG A 42 -0.94 0.85 7.78
N HIS A 43 -0.25 0.83 6.65
CA HIS A 43 -0.10 1.97 5.76
C HIS A 43 -1.49 2.51 5.34
N ALA A 44 -1.72 3.80 5.55
CA ALA A 44 -3.05 4.40 5.45
C ALA A 44 -3.31 5.14 4.13
N PHE A 45 -2.34 5.22 3.22
CA PHE A 45 -2.38 6.05 2.02
C PHE A 45 -2.29 5.23 0.73
N GLY A 46 -2.92 5.73 -0.35
CA GLY A 46 -2.75 5.18 -1.70
C GLY A 46 -3.38 3.79 -1.91
N ASP A 47 -2.71 2.98 -2.72
CA ASP A 47 -3.11 1.63 -3.12
C ASP A 47 -4.58 1.56 -3.60
N GLN A 48 -5.32 0.51 -3.23
CA GLN A 48 -6.71 0.34 -3.62
C GLN A 48 -7.63 1.44 -3.05
N TYR A 49 -7.23 2.12 -1.98
CA TYR A 49 -8.05 3.16 -1.34
C TYR A 49 -8.07 4.48 -2.11
N ARG A 50 -7.16 4.62 -3.08
CA ARG A 50 -7.06 5.77 -3.98
C ARG A 50 -6.94 5.34 -5.46
N ALA A 51 -7.44 4.14 -5.77
CA ALA A 51 -7.39 3.60 -7.10
C ALA A 51 -8.34 4.33 -8.06
N THR A 52 -8.04 4.20 -9.35
CA THR A 52 -8.98 4.50 -10.43
C THR A 52 -9.31 3.20 -11.15
N ASP A 53 -10.58 2.90 -11.27
CA ASP A 53 -11.09 1.70 -11.93
C ASP A 53 -12.13 2.04 -12.99
N THR A 54 -12.23 1.17 -14.01
CA THR A 54 -13.20 1.34 -15.08
C THR A 54 -13.58 0.00 -15.70
N VAL A 55 -14.78 -0.03 -16.28
CA VAL A 55 -15.27 -1.15 -17.11
C VAL A 55 -14.93 -0.85 -18.56
N ILE A 56 -14.19 -1.76 -19.20
CA ILE A 56 -13.89 -1.73 -20.63
C ILE A 56 -14.97 -2.52 -21.35
N ARG A 57 -15.64 -1.91 -22.33
CA ARG A 57 -16.83 -2.49 -22.99
C ARG A 57 -16.54 -3.09 -24.36
N GLU A 58 -15.39 -2.78 -24.94
CA GLU A 58 -15.04 -3.14 -26.31
C GLU A 58 -13.52 -3.42 -26.46
N PRO A 59 -13.07 -4.06 -27.55
CA PRO A 59 -11.65 -4.28 -27.80
C PRO A 59 -10.86 -2.97 -27.91
N GLY A 60 -9.62 -2.96 -27.43
CA GLY A 60 -8.77 -1.77 -27.46
C GLY A 60 -7.48 -1.89 -26.65
N LYS A 61 -6.54 -0.96 -26.84
CA LYS A 61 -5.28 -0.94 -26.09
C LYS A 61 -5.39 -0.06 -24.84
N LEU A 62 -5.10 -0.64 -23.68
CA LEU A 62 -4.96 0.08 -22.42
C LEU A 62 -3.49 0.46 -22.19
N LYS A 63 -3.27 1.75 -21.95
CA LYS A 63 -1.97 2.33 -21.60
C LYS A 63 -2.06 3.08 -20.27
N LEU A 64 -0.94 3.17 -19.57
CA LEU A 64 -0.71 4.15 -18.50
C LEU A 64 0.23 5.22 -19.04
N VAL A 65 -0.11 6.48 -18.79
CA VAL A 65 0.67 7.64 -19.24
C VAL A 65 1.00 8.51 -18.04
N PHE A 66 2.28 8.79 -17.84
CA PHE A 66 2.77 9.75 -16.87
C PHE A 66 3.35 10.95 -17.62
N VAL A 67 2.88 12.15 -17.31
CA VAL A 67 3.30 13.40 -17.96
C VAL A 67 4.12 14.21 -16.95
N PRO A 68 5.44 14.32 -17.14
CA PRO A 68 6.30 15.13 -16.27
C PRO A 68 5.94 16.62 -16.34
N GLU A 69 5.93 17.31 -15.20
CA GLU A 69 5.67 18.76 -15.15
C GLU A 69 6.82 19.62 -15.72
N ASN A 70 8.04 19.08 -15.71
CA ASN A 70 9.24 19.76 -16.20
C ASN A 70 9.31 19.83 -17.75
N GLY A 71 8.32 19.27 -18.46
CA GLY A 71 8.24 19.29 -19.92
C GLY A 71 9.01 18.17 -20.60
N ASP A 72 9.55 17.20 -19.86
CA ASP A 72 10.16 16.00 -20.43
C ASP A 72 9.12 15.14 -21.16
N GLU A 73 9.60 14.25 -22.03
CA GLU A 73 8.72 13.36 -22.80
C GLU A 73 7.83 12.49 -21.87
N PRO A 74 6.52 12.37 -22.18
CA PRO A 74 5.63 11.50 -21.41
C PRO A 74 6.10 10.05 -21.39
N ILE A 75 5.99 9.42 -20.23
CA ILE A 75 6.25 7.99 -20.07
C ILE A 75 4.95 7.25 -20.42
N GLU A 76 4.95 6.52 -21.54
CA GLU A 76 3.86 5.61 -21.90
C GLU A 76 4.22 4.16 -21.57
N LEU A 77 3.32 3.48 -20.87
CA LEU A 77 3.44 2.06 -20.52
C LEU A 77 2.25 1.29 -21.11
N ASP A 78 2.54 0.33 -21.98
CA ASP A 78 1.55 -0.62 -22.48
C ASP A 78 1.13 -1.57 -21.34
N VAL A 79 -0.17 -1.57 -20.99
CA VAL A 79 -0.71 -2.41 -19.92
C VAL A 79 -1.32 -3.69 -20.50
N HIS A 80 -2.25 -3.55 -21.45
CA HIS A 80 -2.98 -4.67 -22.01
C HIS A 80 -3.62 -4.34 -23.36
N ASP A 81 -3.83 -5.35 -24.20
CA ASP A 81 -4.59 -5.26 -25.45
C ASP A 81 -5.87 -6.10 -25.32
N PHE A 82 -6.98 -5.43 -24.99
CA PHE A 82 -8.27 -6.04 -24.80
C PHE A 82 -8.82 -6.55 -26.13
N LYS A 83 -9.23 -7.83 -26.14
CA LYS A 83 -9.94 -8.46 -27.27
C LYS A 83 -11.46 -8.46 -27.10
N GLY A 84 -11.96 -7.90 -26.00
CA GLY A 84 -13.37 -7.85 -25.64
C GLY A 84 -13.57 -7.17 -24.27
N PRO A 85 -14.78 -7.25 -23.69
CA PRO A 85 -15.11 -6.58 -22.44
C PRO A 85 -14.25 -7.05 -21.25
N GLY A 86 -14.00 -6.15 -20.31
CA GLY A 86 -13.20 -6.42 -19.11
C GLY A 86 -13.24 -5.28 -18.10
N VAL A 87 -12.30 -5.29 -17.15
CA VAL A 87 -12.12 -4.22 -16.16
C VAL A 87 -10.65 -3.87 -16.04
N ALA A 88 -10.38 -2.61 -15.69
CA ALA A 88 -9.03 -2.12 -15.46
C ALA A 88 -8.97 -1.41 -14.11
N LEU A 89 -7.82 -1.52 -13.45
CA LEU A 89 -7.53 -0.91 -12.16
C LEU A 89 -6.12 -0.32 -12.21
N ALA A 90 -6.00 0.94 -11.82
CA ALA A 90 -4.73 1.60 -11.57
C ALA A 90 -4.64 1.98 -10.09
N ILE A 91 -3.56 1.53 -9.43
CA ILE A 91 -3.22 1.88 -8.06
C ILE A 91 -1.92 2.68 -8.04
N LEU A 92 -1.74 3.51 -7.02
CA LEU A 92 -0.55 4.34 -6.86
C LEU A 92 -0.08 4.34 -5.41
N PHE A 93 1.23 4.48 -5.28
CA PHE A 93 1.89 4.82 -4.04
C PHE A 93 2.73 6.07 -4.31
N GLU A 94 2.50 7.11 -3.53
CA GLU A 94 3.29 8.34 -3.55
C GLU A 94 4.03 8.39 -2.22
N HIS A 95 5.36 8.43 -2.30
CA HIS A 95 6.20 8.36 -1.12
C HIS A 95 6.14 9.69 -0.36
N LEU A 96 5.35 9.73 0.71
CA LEU A 96 5.41 10.82 1.68
C LEU A 96 6.53 10.51 2.67
N LEU A 97 7.69 11.13 2.44
CA LEU A 97 8.87 11.03 3.29
C LEU A 97 8.53 11.33 4.76
N ASN A 98 9.10 10.53 5.66
CA ASN A 98 9.37 10.78 7.09
C ASN A 98 8.35 10.38 8.18
N HIS A 99 7.14 9.90 7.89
CA HIS A 99 6.15 9.68 8.97
C HIS A 99 5.67 8.24 9.21
N HIS A 100 5.99 7.29 8.32
CA HIS A 100 5.32 5.98 8.32
C HIS A 100 5.91 4.92 9.25
N LEU A 101 7.18 5.07 9.63
CA LEU A 101 7.92 4.09 10.43
C LEU A 101 8.37 4.66 11.78
N GLN A 102 7.59 5.56 12.38
CA GLN A 102 7.76 5.94 13.79
C GLN A 102 7.22 4.86 14.74
N TRP A 103 7.46 3.59 14.43
CA TRP A 103 7.24 2.51 15.40
C TRP A 103 8.34 2.61 16.46
N PRO A 104 8.04 2.45 17.77
CA PRO A 104 9.07 2.37 18.78
C PRO A 104 9.96 1.14 18.51
N TRP A 105 11.10 1.40 17.88
CA TRP A 105 12.16 0.43 17.61
C TRP A 105 12.56 -0.27 18.93
N GLY A 106 12.75 -1.59 18.88
CA GLY A 106 13.35 -2.34 19.99
C GLY A 106 12.41 -3.01 21.00
N LYS A 107 11.07 -2.96 20.86
CA LYS A 107 10.16 -3.71 21.76
C LYS A 107 9.85 -5.14 21.29
N SER A 108 10.01 -5.44 20.01
CA SER A 108 9.69 -6.74 19.39
C SER A 108 10.30 -6.85 17.98
N GLY A 109 10.32 -8.06 17.40
CA GLY A 109 10.67 -8.24 15.99
C GLY A 109 9.68 -7.48 15.08
N LEU A 110 10.21 -6.77 14.09
CA LEU A 110 9.44 -6.04 13.09
C LEU A 110 9.51 -6.79 11.76
N TYR A 111 8.35 -6.97 11.12
CA TYR A 111 8.24 -7.70 9.86
C TYR A 111 7.41 -6.88 8.86
N LEU A 112 7.96 -6.67 7.66
CA LEU A 112 7.23 -6.17 6.50
C LEU A 112 6.97 -7.32 5.53
N SER A 113 5.77 -7.39 4.98
CA SER A 113 5.41 -8.35 3.94
C SER A 113 4.93 -7.64 2.69
N THR A 114 5.46 -8.02 1.54
CA THR A 114 5.03 -7.55 0.22
C THR A 114 5.04 -8.70 -0.79
N LYS A 115 4.60 -8.45 -2.03
CA LYS A 115 4.67 -9.38 -3.17
C LYS A 115 5.64 -8.86 -4.23
N ASN A 116 6.80 -8.36 -3.82
CA ASN A 116 7.85 -7.81 -4.70
C ASN A 116 8.40 -8.79 -5.76
N THR A 117 8.23 -10.09 -5.59
CA THR A 117 8.60 -11.06 -6.64
C THR A 117 7.72 -10.94 -7.90
N ILE A 118 6.50 -10.43 -7.75
CA ILE A 118 5.55 -10.17 -8.84
C ILE A 118 5.53 -8.67 -9.15
N LEU A 119 5.28 -7.84 -8.14
CA LEU A 119 5.24 -6.38 -8.25
C LEU A 119 6.63 -5.78 -8.06
N LYS A 120 7.54 -6.11 -8.99
CA LYS A 120 8.98 -5.83 -8.85
C LYS A 120 9.31 -4.37 -8.59
N LYS A 121 8.64 -3.44 -9.27
CA LYS A 121 8.87 -1.99 -9.09
C LYS A 121 8.06 -1.43 -7.93
N TYR A 122 6.77 -1.77 -7.86
CA TYR A 122 5.83 -1.22 -6.86
C TYR A 122 6.16 -1.71 -5.45
N ASP A 123 6.02 -3.01 -5.19
CA ASP A 123 6.31 -3.62 -3.90
C ASP A 123 7.81 -3.70 -3.60
N GLY A 124 8.64 -3.70 -4.64
CA GLY A 124 10.09 -3.54 -4.50
C GLY A 124 10.44 -2.23 -3.81
N ARG A 125 9.80 -1.12 -4.21
CA ARG A 125 10.05 0.18 -3.58
C ARG A 125 9.69 0.20 -2.10
N PHE A 126 8.61 -0.46 -1.68
CA PHE A 126 8.28 -0.62 -0.25
C PHE A 126 9.37 -1.36 0.52
N LYS A 127 9.89 -2.47 -0.06
CA LYS A 127 10.98 -3.24 0.54
C LYS A 127 12.24 -2.40 0.68
N ASP A 128 12.62 -1.69 -0.39
CA ASP A 128 13.85 -0.92 -0.43
C ASP A 128 13.79 0.26 0.55
N ILE A 129 12.67 1.01 0.60
CA ILE A 129 12.46 2.08 1.59
C ILE A 129 12.54 1.54 3.02
N PHE A 130 11.90 0.40 3.28
CA PHE A 130 11.90 -0.18 4.62
C PHE A 130 13.32 -0.59 5.06
N GLN A 131 14.13 -1.09 4.13
CA GLN A 131 15.54 -1.39 4.36
C GLN A 131 16.36 -0.11 4.60
N GLU A 132 16.20 0.90 3.73
CA GLU A 132 16.85 2.22 3.85
C GLU A 132 16.59 2.83 5.24
N VAL A 133 15.32 2.90 5.65
CA VAL A 133 14.93 3.44 6.96
C VAL A 133 15.46 2.61 8.12
N TYR A 134 15.48 1.29 8.00
CA TYR A 134 16.04 0.41 9.04
C TYR A 134 17.54 0.66 9.24
N GLU A 135 18.29 0.80 8.14
CA GLU A 135 19.74 1.06 8.16
C GLU A 135 20.08 2.47 8.64
N GLU A 136 19.23 3.46 8.40
CA GLU A 136 19.43 4.84 8.87
C GLU A 136 19.12 5.04 10.36
N ASN A 137 18.24 4.23 10.96
CA ASN A 137 17.71 4.44 12.32
C ASN A 137 18.25 3.45 13.38
N ILE A 138 19.19 2.60 13.02
CA ILE A 138 19.84 1.61 13.90
C ILE A 138 21.36 1.73 13.75
#